data_AF-A0AB73TYA5-F1
#
_entry.id   AF-A0AB73TYA5-F1
#
_cell.length_a   1.000
_cell.length_b   1.000
_cell.length_c   1.000
_cell.angle_alpha   90.00
_cell.angle_beta   90.00
_cell.angle_gamma   90.00
#
_symmetry.space_group_name_H-M   'P 1'
#
loop_
_entity.id
_entity.type
_entity.pdbx_description
1 polymer ?
#
loop_
_entity_poly.entity_id
_entity_poly.type
_entity_poly.pdbx_seq_one_letter_code
_entity_poly.pdbx_strand_id
1 'polypeptide(L)'
;MTTHYLKIDSHWYGLLWDGTKTHEVRLDDRDYQKGDLIRFKVADVYQHGHWTVTHVLKHVPGIEAGYVVLSLEHPDKTEQERRYRERYEIVESLRRSNTALREVITRMRNQASMRERRWAVGG
;
A
#
# COMPACT_ATOMS: atom_id res chain seq x y z
N MET A 1 17.07 19.01 -4.68
CA MET A 1 16.24 18.36 -3.67
C MET A 1 16.14 19.30 -2.48
N THR A 2 14.98 19.89 -2.31
CA THR A 2 14.67 20.88 -1.27
C THR A 2 13.53 20.37 -0.40
N THR A 3 13.55 20.70 0.90
CA THR A 3 12.44 20.39 1.82
C THR A 3 11.54 21.60 2.00
N HIS A 4 10.27 21.46 1.61
CA HIS A 4 9.24 22.49 1.72
C HIS A 4 8.37 22.24 2.96
N TYR A 5 8.16 23.28 3.76
CA TYR A 5 7.33 23.23 4.96
C TYR A 5 5.97 23.87 4.66
N LEU A 6 4.94 23.05 4.50
CA LEU A 6 3.65 23.50 4.01
C LEU A 6 2.55 23.26 5.04
N LYS A 7 1.67 24.25 5.21
CA LYS A 7 0.42 24.02 5.96
C LYS A 7 -0.56 23.21 5.12
N ILE A 8 -1.34 22.40 5.81
CA ILE A 8 -2.45 21.64 5.24
C ILE A 8 -3.53 21.50 6.31
N ASP A 9 -4.80 21.52 5.89
CA ASP A 9 -5.91 21.24 6.78
C ASP A 9 -5.95 19.76 7.20
N SER A 10 -6.48 19.47 8.38
CA SER A 10 -6.52 18.11 8.93
C SER A 10 -7.32 17.15 8.06
N HIS A 11 -8.41 17.61 7.43
CA HIS A 11 -9.22 16.78 6.54
C HIS A 11 -8.40 16.29 5.35
N TRP A 12 -7.72 17.21 4.65
CA TRP A 12 -6.91 16.87 3.47
C TRP A 12 -5.67 16.06 3.83
N TYR A 13 -5.06 16.31 4.99
CA TYR A 13 -3.95 15.51 5.47
C TYR A 13 -4.36 14.07 5.77
N GLY A 14 -5.55 13.86 6.36
CA GLY A 14 -6.11 12.53 6.58
C GLY A 14 -6.26 11.74 5.28
N LEU A 15 -6.85 12.38 4.25
CA LEU A 15 -7.01 11.78 2.92
C LEU A 15 -5.67 11.53 2.20
N LEU A 16 -4.64 12.34 2.46
CA LEU A 16 -3.30 12.04 1.96
C LEU A 16 -2.74 10.80 2.67
N TRP A 17 -2.77 10.81 4.00
CA TRP A 17 -2.20 9.75 4.85
C TRP A 17 -2.84 8.39 4.60
N ASP A 18 -4.16 8.33 4.36
CA ASP A 18 -4.85 7.08 4.04
C ASP A 18 -4.63 6.61 2.60
N GLY A 19 -4.03 7.45 1.74
CA GLY A 19 -3.74 7.15 0.35
C GLY A 19 -4.91 7.36 -0.63
N THR A 20 -6.07 7.84 -0.16
CA THR A 20 -7.23 8.20 -1.00
C THR A 20 -6.89 9.38 -1.90
N LYS A 21 -6.17 10.35 -1.34
CA LYS A 21 -5.58 11.47 -2.06
C LYS A 21 -4.09 11.22 -2.23
N THR A 22 -3.58 11.47 -3.42
CA THR A 22 -2.17 11.20 -3.78
C THR A 22 -1.49 12.41 -4.41
N HIS A 23 -2.19 13.55 -4.43
CA HIS A 23 -1.77 14.76 -5.14
C HIS A 23 -2.15 16.02 -4.35
N GLU A 24 -1.35 17.08 -4.44
CA GLU A 24 -1.63 18.41 -3.87
C GLU A 24 -1.68 19.47 -4.95
N VAL A 25 -2.58 20.45 -4.83
CA VAL A 25 -2.63 21.62 -5.71
C VAL A 25 -2.02 22.80 -4.97
N ARG A 26 -1.03 23.47 -5.55
CA ARG A 26 -0.29 24.57 -4.91
C ARG A 26 0.05 25.67 -5.91
N LEU A 27 0.20 26.90 -5.41
CA LEU A 27 0.80 27.99 -6.16
C LEU A 27 2.28 27.66 -6.43
N ASP A 28 2.78 27.90 -7.63
CA ASP A 28 4.17 27.65 -8.03
C ASP A 28 5.14 28.75 -7.60
N ASP A 29 5.08 29.14 -6.33
CA ASP A 29 5.88 30.21 -5.73
C ASP A 29 7.23 29.72 -5.15
N ARG A 30 7.50 28.41 -5.25
CA ARG A 30 8.65 27.73 -4.64
C ARG A 30 9.48 26.93 -5.64
N ASP A 31 9.14 27.00 -6.92
CA ASP A 31 9.77 26.24 -8.00
C ASP A 31 9.89 24.75 -7.68
N TYR A 32 8.75 24.11 -7.36
CA TYR A 32 8.74 22.71 -6.94
C TYR A 32 9.34 21.79 -8.01
N GLN A 33 10.20 20.86 -7.56
CA GLN A 33 10.86 19.90 -8.44
C GLN A 33 10.53 18.45 -8.04
N LYS A 34 10.63 17.54 -9.02
CA LYS A 34 10.64 16.11 -8.73
C LYS A 34 11.82 15.77 -7.80
N GLY A 35 11.55 14.96 -6.78
CA GLY A 35 12.49 14.58 -5.74
C GLY A 35 12.51 15.52 -4.54
N ASP A 36 11.83 16.67 -4.59
CA ASP A 36 11.66 17.50 -3.40
C ASP A 36 10.85 16.81 -2.32
N LEU A 37 11.06 17.24 -1.08
CA LEU A 37 10.37 16.72 0.09
C LEU A 37 9.36 17.74 0.60
N ILE A 38 8.20 17.28 1.04
CA ILE A 38 7.19 18.10 1.70
C ILE A 38 7.00 17.60 3.12
N ARG A 39 7.12 18.52 4.08
CA ARG A 39 6.74 18.30 5.47
C ARG A 39 5.50 19.11 5.80
N PHE A 40 4.42 18.41 6.11
CA PHE A 40 3.14 19.03 6.39
C PHE A 40 3.04 19.54 7.84
N LYS A 41 2.44 20.71 7.99
CA LYS A 41 2.00 21.28 9.27
C LYS A 41 0.47 21.23 9.34
N VAL A 42 -0.07 20.48 10.28
CA VAL A 42 -1.52 20.38 10.55
C VAL A 42 -1.80 21.16 11.82
N ALA A 43 -2.71 22.14 11.74
CA ALA A 43 -2.88 23.17 12.78
C ALA A 43 -1.51 23.79 13.15
N ASP A 44 -1.03 23.54 14.37
CA ASP A 44 0.23 24.06 14.87
C ASP A 44 1.38 23.06 14.99
N VAL A 45 1.19 21.81 14.53
CA VAL A 45 2.16 20.73 14.69
C VAL A 45 2.65 20.21 13.34
N TYR A 46 3.98 20.13 13.19
CA TYR A 46 4.61 19.48 12.05
C TYR A 46 4.51 17.96 12.17
N GLN A 47 4.01 17.34 11.13
CA GLN A 47 3.94 15.90 11.02
C GLN A 47 5.34 15.31 10.75
N HIS A 48 5.56 14.07 11.17
CA HIS A 48 6.88 13.45 11.09
C HIS A 48 7.25 12.97 9.68
N GLY A 49 6.25 12.57 8.87
CA GLY A 49 6.47 12.03 7.54
C GLY A 49 6.93 13.08 6.51
N HIS A 50 7.93 12.71 5.71
CA HIS A 50 8.35 13.46 4.53
C HIS A 50 7.72 12.83 3.28
N TRP A 51 6.95 13.63 2.56
CA TRP A 51 6.33 13.22 1.31
C TRP A 51 7.25 13.57 0.15
N THR A 52 7.53 12.62 -0.73
CA THR A 52 8.38 12.89 -1.90
C THR A 52 7.53 13.35 -3.07
N VAL A 53 7.90 14.48 -3.67
CA VAL A 53 7.30 14.93 -4.93
C VAL A 53 7.79 14.01 -6.05
N THR A 54 6.90 13.21 -6.62
CA THR A 54 7.25 12.27 -7.70
C THR A 54 7.06 12.88 -9.08
N HIS A 55 6.20 13.88 -9.17
CA HIS A 55 5.85 14.55 -10.41
C HIS A 55 5.25 15.93 -10.11
N VAL A 56 5.54 16.89 -11.00
CA VAL A 56 5.02 18.27 -10.94
C VAL A 56 4.34 18.57 -12.27
N LEU A 57 3.02 18.71 -12.24
CA LEU A 57 2.22 19.05 -13.42
C LEU A 57 2.04 20.57 -13.50
N LYS A 58 2.48 21.17 -14.61
CA LYS A 58 2.35 22.61 -14.90
C LYS A 58 1.72 22.82 -16.28
N HIS A 59 1.13 23.99 -16.51
CA HIS A 59 0.63 24.45 -17.82
C HIS A 59 -0.38 23.52 -18.51
N VAL A 60 -1.31 22.94 -17.75
CA VAL A 60 -2.38 22.10 -18.30
C VAL A 60 -3.74 22.81 -18.27
N PRO A 61 -4.59 22.61 -19.30
CA PRO A 61 -5.97 23.09 -19.27
C PRO A 61 -6.73 22.59 -18.03
N GLY A 62 -7.53 23.47 -17.42
CA GLY A 62 -8.33 23.16 -16.23
C GLY A 62 -7.63 23.45 -14.90
N ILE A 63 -6.37 23.91 -14.92
CA ILE A 63 -5.66 24.41 -13.75
C ILE A 63 -5.42 25.90 -13.92
N GLU A 64 -5.70 26.65 -12.85
CA GLU A 64 -5.49 28.10 -12.83
C GLU A 64 -4.02 28.46 -13.08
N ALA A 65 -3.78 29.53 -13.84
CA ALA A 65 -2.43 29.96 -14.16
C ALA A 65 -1.63 30.24 -12.87
N GLY A 66 -0.39 29.73 -12.83
CA GLY A 66 0.47 29.84 -11.65
C GLY A 66 0.25 28.74 -10.61
N TYR A 67 -0.73 27.85 -10.77
CA TYR A 67 -0.89 26.66 -9.93
C TYR A 67 -0.28 25.41 -10.58
N VAL A 68 0.13 24.48 -9.73
CA VAL A 68 0.71 23.18 -10.08
C VAL A 68 0.06 22.07 -9.29
N VAL A 69 0.12 20.85 -9.85
CA VAL A 69 -0.24 19.63 -9.12
C VAL A 69 1.03 18.87 -8.79
N LEU A 70 1.22 18.59 -7.50
CA LEU A 70 2.30 17.80 -6.97
C LEU A 70 1.78 16.39 -6.72
N SER A 71 2.24 15.41 -7.48
CA SER A 71 2.03 14.00 -7.12
C SER A 71 2.97 13.64 -5.98
N LEU A 72 2.43 13.01 -4.93
CA LEU A 72 3.17 12.75 -3.69
C LEU A 72 3.27 11.26 -3.41
N GLU A 73 4.45 10.85 -2.95
CA GLU A 73 4.70 9.51 -2.46
C GLU A 73 4.59 9.47 -0.93
N HIS A 74 3.85 8.47 -0.43
CA HIS A 74 3.65 8.28 1.00
C HIS A 74 4.99 8.00 1.72
N PRO A 75 5.25 8.63 2.88
CA PRO A 75 6.50 8.42 3.65
C PRO A 75 6.78 6.93 3.93
N ASP A 76 5.73 6.20 4.29
CA ASP A 76 5.82 4.77 4.64
C ASP A 76 5.69 3.82 3.45
N LYS A 77 5.73 4.30 2.20
CA LYS A 77 5.49 3.44 1.02
C LYS A 77 6.37 2.19 1.03
N THR A 78 7.67 2.35 1.29
CA THR A 78 8.63 1.23 1.34
C THR A 78 8.29 0.21 2.43
N GLU A 79 7.83 0.68 3.60
CA GLU A 79 7.44 -0.21 4.70
C GLU A 79 6.10 -0.89 4.43
N GLN A 80 5.13 -0.16 3.88
CA GLN A 80 3.86 -0.73 3.46
C GLN A 80 4.07 -1.82 2.41
N GLU A 81 4.83 -1.54 1.34
CA GLU A 81 5.16 -2.52 0.31
C GLU A 81 5.84 -3.77 0.89
N ARG A 82 6.74 -3.60 1.86
CA ARG A 82 7.39 -4.72 2.57
C ARG A 82 6.38 -5.56 3.36
N ARG A 83 5.54 -4.93 4.20
CA ARG A 83 4.52 -5.63 4.99
C ARG A 83 3.51 -6.36 4.11
N TYR A 84 3.10 -5.75 3.00
CA TYR A 84 2.21 -6.39 2.03
C TYR A 84 2.85 -7.64 1.41
N ARG A 85 4.14 -7.56 1.07
CA ARG A 85 4.90 -8.71 0.54
C ARG A 85 5.02 -9.83 1.57
N GLU A 86 5.45 -9.51 2.78
CA GLU A 86 5.56 -10.48 3.89
C GLU A 86 4.23 -11.18 4.17
N ARG A 87 3.14 -10.40 4.23
CA ARG A 87 1.80 -10.96 4.43
C ARG A 87 1.39 -11.88 3.28
N TYR A 88 1.70 -11.51 2.04
CA TYR A 88 1.40 -12.32 0.87
C TYR A 88 2.16 -13.66 0.91
N GLU A 89 3.45 -13.63 1.22
CA GLU A 89 4.30 -14.82 1.35
C GLU A 89 3.79 -15.76 2.46
N ILE A 90 3.38 -15.22 3.61
CA ILE A 90 2.79 -16.01 4.70
C ILE A 90 1.49 -16.67 4.25
N VAL A 91 0.58 -15.92 3.64
CA VAL A 91 -0.71 -16.45 3.16
C VAL A 91 -0.50 -17.52 2.10
N GLU A 92 0.44 -17.31 1.19
CA GLU A 92 0.77 -18.28 0.15
C GLU A 92 1.39 -19.57 0.72
N SER A 93 2.30 -19.44 1.70
CA SER A 93 2.87 -20.58 2.44
C SER A 93 1.78 -21.39 3.14
N LEU A 94 0.89 -20.71 3.88
CA LEU A 94 -0.25 -21.35 4.55
C LEU A 94 -1.21 -22.03 3.57
N ARG A 95 -1.45 -21.43 2.40
CA ARG A 95 -2.26 -22.05 1.34
C ARG A 95 -1.62 -23.34 0.84
N ARG A 96 -0.31 -23.33 0.54
CA ARG A 96 0.43 -24.52 0.10
C ARG A 96 0.38 -25.65 1.13
N SER A 97 0.62 -25.33 2.39
CA SER A 97 0.56 -26.30 3.49
C SER A 97 -0.84 -26.91 3.65
N ASN A 98 -1.89 -26.08 3.61
CA ASN A 98 -3.27 -26.56 3.68
C ASN A 98 -3.64 -27.50 2.52
N THR A 99 -3.21 -27.18 1.30
CA THR A 99 -3.44 -28.06 0.13
C THR A 99 -2.78 -29.42 0.35
N ALA A 100 -1.50 -29.45 0.77
CA ALA A 100 -0.79 -30.69 1.03
C ALA A 100 -1.46 -31.54 2.13
N LEU A 101 -1.90 -30.91 3.22
CA LEU A 101 -2.62 -31.60 4.30
C LEU A 101 -3.94 -32.22 3.81
N ARG A 102 -4.70 -31.48 2.98
CA ARG A 102 -5.95 -31.99 2.39
C ARG A 102 -5.71 -33.21 1.50
N GLU A 103 -4.65 -33.22 0.72
CA GLU A 103 -4.27 -34.37 -0.11
C GLU A 103 -3.89 -35.59 0.75
N VAL A 104 -3.12 -35.38 1.83
CA VAL A 104 -2.79 -36.45 2.78
C VAL A 104 -4.05 -37.02 3.43
N ILE A 105 -4.94 -36.17 3.94
CA ILE A 105 -6.21 -36.60 4.56
C ILE A 105 -7.06 -37.39 3.56
N THR A 106 -7.14 -36.93 2.31
CA THR A 106 -7.89 -37.62 1.26
C THR A 106 -7.33 -39.01 0.99
N ARG A 107 -6.00 -39.14 0.87
CA ARG A 107 -5.34 -40.44 0.69
C ARG A 107 -5.60 -41.38 1.86
N MET A 108 -5.46 -40.90 3.09
CA MET A 108 -5.72 -41.70 4.29
C MET A 108 -7.17 -42.18 4.36
N ARG A 109 -8.14 -41.31 4.05
CA ARG A 109 -9.56 -41.65 4.00
C ARG A 109 -9.85 -42.74 2.96
N ASN A 110 -9.25 -42.63 1.77
CA ASN A 110 -9.41 -43.63 0.71
C ASN A 110 -8.80 -44.99 1.12
N GLN A 111 -7.64 -45.00 1.78
CA GLN A 111 -7.03 -46.22 2.29
C GLN A 111 -7.87 -46.90 3.38
N ALA A 112 -8.44 -46.12 4.30
CA ALA A 112 -9.32 -46.63 5.34
C ALA A 112 -10.58 -47.28 4.74
N SER A 113 -11.25 -46.60 3.80
CA SER A 113 -12.44 -47.15 3.13
C SER A 113 -12.14 -48.42 2.32
N MET A 114 -10.99 -48.49 1.64
CA MET A 114 -10.56 -49.70 0.91
C MET A 114 -10.28 -50.87 1.85
N ARG A 115 -9.74 -50.61 3.04
CA ARG A 115 -9.57 -51.64 4.08
C ARG A 115 -10.93 -52.13 4.56
N GLU A 116 -11.84 -51.25 4.96
CA GLU A 116 -13.20 -51.64 5.41
C GLU A 116 -13.95 -52.49 4.36
N ARG A 117 -13.89 -52.12 3.07
CA ARG A 117 -14.51 -52.91 2.00
C ARG A 117 -13.90 -54.31 1.84
N ARG A 118 -12.57 -54.46 1.98
CA ARG A 118 -11.94 -55.79 1.92
C ARG A 118 -12.39 -56.68 3.07
N TRP A 119 -12.56 -56.11 4.26
CA TRP A 119 -13.00 -56.86 5.43
C TRP A 119 -14.47 -57.28 5.34
N ALA A 120 -15.32 -56.46 4.71
CA ALA A 120 -16.74 -56.79 4.52
C ALA A 120 -17.03 -57.84 3.42
N VAL A 121 -16.11 -58.07 2.48
CA VAL A 121 -16.27 -59.04 1.37
C VAL A 121 -15.57 -60.38 1.66
N GLY A 122 -14.66 -60.43 2.63
CA GLY A 122 -13.92 -61.62 3.02
C GLY A 122 -14.41 -62.31 4.30
N GLY A 123 -15.58 -61.91 4.83
CA GLY A 123 -16.23 -62.49 6.00
C GLY A 123 -17.49 -63.26 5.63
#